data_AF-H8GT21-F1
#
_entry.id   AF-H8GT21-F1
#
_cell.length_a   1.000
_cell.length_b   1.000
_cell.length_c   1.000
_cell.angle_alpha   90.00
_cell.angle_beta   90.00
_cell.angle_gamma   90.00
#
_symmetry.space_group_name_H-M   'P 1'
#
loop_
_entity.id
_entity.type
_entity.pdbx_description
1 polymer ?
#
loop_
_entity_poly.entity_id
_entity_poly.type
_entity_poly.pdbx_seq_one_letter_code
_entity_poly.pdbx_strand_id
1 'polypeptide(L)'
;MLAFLRPRGGQEYRLTTCAARGRGRGRHLQDTGTYRLTLRGEELEATGPSGQTRTLSAGRFLEIFGSALFLPPEPTGRLTDLGPLFG
;
A
#
# COMPACT_ATOMS: atom_id res chain seq x y z
N MET A 1 -5.60 -1.90 5.54
CA MET A 1 -4.54 -1.02 4.99
C MET A 1 -4.92 0.45 4.97
N LEU A 2 -6.02 0.86 4.30
CA LEU A 2 -6.41 2.29 4.27
C LEU A 2 -6.57 2.92 5.66
N ALA A 3 -7.21 2.20 6.60
CA ALA A 3 -7.33 2.64 7.99
C ALA A 3 -5.97 2.84 8.70
N PHE A 4 -4.93 2.09 8.29
CA PHE A 4 -3.57 2.28 8.79
C PHE A 4 -2.93 3.54 8.19
N LEU A 5 -3.08 3.78 6.89
CA LEU A 5 -2.46 4.90 6.19
C LEU A 5 -3.12 6.25 6.49
N ARG A 6 -4.44 6.29 6.72
CA ARG A 6 -5.22 7.53 6.99
C ARG A 6 -4.62 8.43 8.07
N PRO A 7 -4.33 7.95 9.29
CA PRO A 7 -3.72 8.79 10.32
C PRO A 7 -2.24 9.14 10.03
N ARG A 8 -1.64 8.57 8.97
CA ARG A 8 -0.22 8.71 8.62
C ARG A 8 -0.05 9.46 7.29
N GLY A 9 -0.97 10.38 7.00
CA GLY A 9 -1.05 11.08 5.73
C GLY A 9 0.29 11.68 5.30
N GLY A 10 0.63 11.53 4.02
CA GLY A 10 1.88 12.04 3.44
C GLY A 10 3.13 11.18 3.69
N GLN A 11 3.09 10.22 4.61
CA GLN A 11 4.19 9.27 4.84
C GLN A 11 4.10 8.09 3.87
N GLU A 12 5.23 7.76 3.23
CA GLU A 12 5.33 6.61 2.33
C GLU A 12 5.63 5.33 3.13
N TYR A 13 4.89 4.28 2.82
CA TYR A 13 5.05 2.95 3.38
C TYR A 13 5.33 1.93 2.28
N ARG A 14 6.31 1.05 2.54
CA ARG A 14 6.54 -0.15 1.76
C ARG A 14 5.64 -1.26 2.29
N LEU A 15 5.04 -1.99 1.35
CA LEU A 15 4.14 -3.11 1.60
C LEU A 15 4.50 -4.26 0.70
N THR A 16 4.55 -5.46 1.25
CA THR A 16 4.61 -6.69 0.44
C THR A 16 3.25 -7.35 0.47
N THR A 17 2.67 -7.57 -0.71
CA THR A 17 1.47 -8.41 -0.84
C THR A 17 1.87 -9.86 -0.86
N CYS A 18 1.05 -10.72 -0.27
CA CYS A 18 1.24 -12.16 -0.28
C CYS A 18 -0.02 -12.86 -0.79
N ALA A 19 0.16 -14.02 -1.40
CA ALA A 19 -0.90 -14.97 -1.69
C ALA A 19 -0.69 -16.24 -0.87
N ALA A 20 -1.79 -16.79 -0.34
CA ALA A 20 -1.76 -18.12 0.22
C ALA A 20 -1.61 -19.15 -0.91
N ARG A 21 -0.56 -19.97 -0.85
CA ARG A 21 -0.30 -21.08 -1.77
C ARG A 21 -0.34 -22.40 -1.01
N GLY A 22 -0.66 -23.48 -1.73
CA GLY A 22 -0.80 -24.82 -1.16
C GLY A 22 -2.16 -25.07 -0.51
N ARG A 23 -2.36 -26.30 -0.02
CA ARG A 23 -3.57 -26.76 0.67
C ARG A 23 -3.20 -27.54 1.94
N GLY A 24 -4.07 -27.51 2.95
CA GLY A 24 -3.87 -28.25 4.20
C GLY A 24 -2.59 -27.86 4.94
N ARG A 25 -1.84 -28.85 5.42
CA ARG A 25 -0.58 -28.66 6.17
C ARG A 25 0.56 -28.00 5.37
N GLY A 26 0.46 -27.95 4.04
CA GLY A 26 1.45 -27.30 3.17
C GLY A 26 1.12 -25.85 2.80
N ARG A 27 0.09 -25.25 3.42
CA ARG A 27 -0.30 -23.86 3.16
C ARG A 27 0.82 -22.92 3.65
N HIS A 28 1.33 -22.10 2.76
CA HIS A 28 2.32 -21.08 3.05
C HIS A 28 1.95 -19.76 2.39
N LEU A 29 2.51 -18.66 2.89
CA LEU A 29 2.41 -17.35 2.26
C LEU A 29 3.56 -17.22 1.27
N GLN A 30 3.22 -16.85 0.04
CA GLN A 30 4.19 -16.51 -0.99
C GLN A 30 4.06 -15.03 -1.32
N ASP A 31 5.19 -14.32 -1.33
CA ASP A 31 5.24 -12.92 -1.73
C ASP A 31 4.87 -12.77 -3.20
N THR A 32 3.95 -11.84 -3.48
CA THR A 32 3.45 -11.57 -4.83
C THR A 32 3.93 -10.24 -5.39
N GLY A 33 4.38 -9.32 -4.53
CA GLY A 33 5.01 -8.08 -4.98
C GLY A 33 5.14 -7.04 -3.89
N THR A 34 6.11 -6.14 -4.06
CA THR A 34 6.31 -5.00 -3.18
C THR A 34 5.73 -3.74 -3.81
N TYR A 35 4.97 -3.00 -3.01
CA TYR A 35 4.31 -1.75 -3.34
C TYR A 35 4.82 -0.65 -2.41
N ARG A 36 4.81 0.59 -2.89
CA ARG A 36 4.97 1.78 -2.04
C ARG A 36 3.68 2.56 -2.08
N LEU A 37 3.08 2.79 -0.92
CA LEU A 37 1.82 3.50 -0.78
C LEU A 37 2.00 4.77 0.03
N THR A 38 1.33 5.82 -0.43
CA THR A 38 1.19 7.08 0.29
C THR A 38 -0.27 7.49 0.19
N LEU A 39 -0.88 7.87 1.31
CA LEU A 39 -2.26 8.39 1.32
C LEU A 39 -2.24 9.88 1.65
N ARG A 40 -2.99 10.68 0.89
CA ARG A 40 -3.14 12.13 1.05
C ARG A 40 -4.62 12.48 0.95
N GLY A 41 -5.24 12.79 2.08
CA GLY A 41 -6.70 12.91 2.14
C GLY A 41 -7.35 11.60 1.66
N GLU A 42 -8.10 11.67 0.56
CA GLU A 42 -8.75 10.50 -0.07
C GLU A 42 -7.97 9.95 -1.29
N GLU A 43 -6.87 10.59 -1.68
CA GLU A 43 -6.03 10.16 -2.81
C GLU A 43 -4.91 9.24 -2.33
N LEU A 44 -4.86 8.03 -2.88
CA LEU A 44 -3.82 7.06 -2.62
C LEU A 44 -2.87 6.97 -3.80
N GLU A 45 -1.61 7.35 -3.61
CA GLU A 45 -0.55 7.05 -4.56
C GLU A 45 -0.02 5.64 -4.30
N ALA A 46 -0.09 4.79 -5.32
CA ALA A 46 0.39 3.43 -5.28
C ALA A 46 1.45 3.21 -6.35
N THR A 47 2.68 2.95 -5.92
CA THR A 47 3.76 2.53 -6.81
C THR A 47 3.89 1.02 -6.79
N GLY A 48 3.67 0.39 -7.93
CA GLY A 48 3.71 -1.07 -8.06
C GLY A 48 5.13 -1.65 -8.18
N PRO A 49 5.26 -2.99 -8.23
CA PRO A 49 6.53 -3.69 -8.41
C PRO A 49 7.28 -3.31 -9.69
N SER A 50 6.54 -2.90 -10.74
CA SER A 50 7.11 -2.40 -11.99
C SER A 50 7.72 -1.00 -11.89
N GLY A 51 7.60 -0.34 -10.73
CA GLY A 51 8.05 1.04 -10.51
C GLY A 51 7.04 2.10 -10.99
N GLN A 52 5.94 1.70 -11.63
CA GLN A 52 4.91 2.64 -12.07
C GLN A 52 4.05 3.12 -10.90
N THR A 53 3.90 4.44 -10.79
CA THR A 53 3.03 5.09 -9.81
C THR A 53 1.66 5.39 -10.42
N ARG A 54 0.60 5.12 -9.65
CA ARG A 54 -0.79 5.44 -10.02
C ARG A 54 -1.50 6.05 -8.82
N THR A 55 -2.30 7.06 -9.07
CA THR A 55 -3.25 7.58 -8.08
C THR A 55 -4.52 6.77 -8.13
N LEU A 56 -4.97 6.29 -6.98
CA LEU A 56 -6.16 5.47 -6.79
C LEU A 56 -7.08 6.15 -5.80
N SER A 57 -8.39 6.04 -6.04
CA SER A 57 -9.38 6.30 -5.00
C SER A 57 -9.37 5.17 -3.97
N ALA A 58 -9.89 5.43 -2.76
CA ALA A 58 -10.10 4.40 -1.74
C ALA A 58 -10.90 3.19 -2.27
N GLY A 59 -11.95 3.44 -3.06
CA GLY A 59 -12.75 2.39 -3.69
C GLY A 59 -11.93 1.52 -4.64
N ARG A 60 -11.17 2.16 -5.54
CA ARG A 60 -10.32 1.42 -6.49
C ARG A 60 -9.22 0.63 -5.79
N PHE A 61 -8.67 1.15 -4.69
CA PHE A 61 -7.74 0.41 -3.87
C PHE A 61 -8.37 -0.87 -3.29
N LEU A 62 -9.59 -0.78 -2.75
CA LEU A 62 -10.31 -1.94 -2.21
C LEU A 62 -10.66 -2.96 -3.28
N GLU A 63 -10.98 -2.53 -4.50
CA GLU A 63 -11.20 -3.46 -5.62
C GLU A 63 -9.95 -4.27 -5.97
N ILE A 64 -8.77 -3.64 -5.94
CA ILE A 64 -7.50 -4.29 -6.31
C ILE A 64 -6.95 -5.13 -5.15
N PHE A 65 -7.04 -4.62 -3.93
CA PHE A 65 -6.33 -5.15 -2.77
C PHE A 65 -7.23 -5.64 -1.63
N GLY A 66 -8.56 -5.60 -1.79
CA GLY A 66 -9.51 -5.92 -0.72
C GLY A 66 -9.38 -7.33 -0.15
N SER A 67 -8.92 -8.28 -0.98
CA SER A 67 -8.63 -9.67 -0.57
C SER A 67 -7.14 -9.96 -0.43
N ALA A 68 -6.26 -8.97 -0.61
CA ALA A 68 -4.83 -9.18 -0.53
C ALA A 68 -4.39 -9.33 0.92
N LEU A 69 -3.46 -10.27 1.16
CA LEU A 69 -2.73 -10.33 2.42
C LEU A 69 -1.52 -9.40 2.31
N PHE A 70 -1.23 -8.70 3.39
CA PHE A 70 -0.10 -7.81 3.48
C PHE A 70 0.81 -8.26 4.61
N LEU A 71 2.12 -8.26 4.37
CA LEU A 71 3.08 -8.21 5.47
C LEU A 71 2.95 -6.88 6.22
N PRO A 72 3.45 -6.81 7.46
CA PRO A 72 3.47 -5.56 8.21
C PRO A 72 4.07 -4.41 7.39
N PRO A 73 3.42 -3.23 7.35
CA PRO A 73 3.95 -2.07 6.63
C PRO A 73 5.26 -1.57 7.23
N GLU A 74 6.22 -1.26 6.37
CA GLU A 74 7.49 -0.68 6.75
C GLU A 74 7.56 0.79 6.31
N PRO A 75 7.83 1.75 7.20
CA PRO A 75 8.04 3.13 6.79
C PRO A 75 9.30 3.21 5.93
N THR A 76 9.24 3.89 4.79
CA THR A 76 10.43 4.05 3.93
C THR A 76 11.35 5.18 4.39
N GLY A 77 10.89 6.00 5.35
CA GLY A 77 11.53 7.24 5.75
C GLY A 77 11.24 8.41 4.80
N ARG A 78 10.58 8.16 3.66
CA ARG A 78 10.17 9.21 2.74
C ARG A 78 8.88 9.85 3.22
N LEU A 79 8.96 11.14 3.51
CA LEU A 79 7.80 12.01 3.56
C LEU A 79 7.64 12.59 2.16
N THR A 80 6.46 12.39 1.59
CA THR A 80 6.12 13.07 0.34
C THR A 80 5.69 14.48 0.74
N ASP A 81 6.40 15.48 0.23
CA ASP A 81 6.33 16.86 0.74
C ASP A 81 4.91 17.45 0.73
N LEU A 82 4.69 18.28 1.74
CA LEU A 82 3.44 18.94 2.11
C LEU A 82 2.90 19.72 0.90
N GLY A 83 1.59 19.72 0.70
CA GLY A 83 0.95 20.72 -0.17
C GLY A 83 1.41 22.13 0.21
N PRO A 84 1.28 23.12 -0.68
CA PRO A 84 1.89 24.43 -0.52
C PRO A 84 1.72 24.97 0.91
N LEU A 85 2.82 25.40 1.54
CA LEU A 85 2.89 25.86 2.94
C LEU A 85 2.09 27.15 3.22
N PHE A 86 1.30 27.64 2.25
CA PHE A 86 0.51 28.86 2.36
C PHE A 86 -0.83 28.65 1.67
N GLY A 87 -1.89 28.66 2.47
CA GLY A 87 -3.28 28.88 2.10
C GLY A 87 -3.85 29.95 3.02
#